data_AF-A0A2C9CFI8-F1
#
_entry.id   AF-A0A2C9CFI8-F1
#
_cell.length_a   1.000
_cell.length_b   1.000
_cell.length_c   1.000
_cell.angle_alpha   90.00
_cell.angle_beta   90.00
_cell.angle_gamma   90.00
#
_symmetry.space_group_name_H-M   'P 1'
#
loop_
_entity.id
_entity.type
_entity.pdbx_description
1 polymer ?
#
loop_
_entity_poly.entity_id
_entity_poly.type
_entity_poly.pdbx_seq_one_letter_code
_entity_poly.pdbx_strand_id
1 'polypeptide(L)'
;MIKLIGSILASGIQNLFKQQPDVLKKTTRTGMTEWNFGRHLASEIAKYIFWLNHDMDITKRHHKNRRPDIIFHKRGSNALNYLVIEIKCTDNVCNDIKKIKMDWMGDDLHYRFGSSIIANSNGDFKVTVFYKNSYEVFSQSAQTIELPKISESEKQHFISLVNQISYAGQNDHNANMSAVERQIDQKVCKLYGLTEREVFI
;
A
#
# COMPACT_ATOMS: atom_id res chain seq x y z
N MET A 1 6.29 -0.23 11.58
CA MET A 1 5.98 -0.45 10.13
C MET A 1 5.19 0.69 9.48
N ILE A 2 4.27 1.34 10.22
CA ILE A 2 3.44 2.44 9.69
C ILE A 2 4.26 3.58 9.05
N LYS A 3 5.37 3.95 9.70
CA LYS A 3 6.35 4.94 9.21
C LYS A 3 6.94 4.59 7.86
N LEU A 4 7.40 3.35 7.72
CA LEU A 4 7.97 2.87 6.46
C LEU A 4 6.96 2.97 5.32
N ILE A 5 5.72 2.52 5.56
CA ILE A 5 4.66 2.59 4.55
C ILE A 5 4.37 4.05 4.19
N GLY A 6 4.26 4.93 5.18
CA GLY A 6 4.09 6.36 4.96
C GLY A 6 5.22 6.96 4.11
N SER A 7 6.47 6.64 4.43
CA SER A 7 7.65 7.06 3.66
C SER A 7 7.66 6.49 2.25
N ILE A 8 7.29 5.22 2.05
CA ILE A 8 7.14 4.60 0.71
C ILE A 8 6.11 5.36 -0.11
N LEU A 9 4.92 5.60 0.46
CA LEU A 9 3.82 6.28 -0.23
C LEU A 9 4.20 7.73 -0.58
N ALA A 10 4.74 8.48 0.38
CA ALA A 10 5.20 9.84 0.15
C ALA A 10 6.30 9.90 -0.93
N SER A 11 7.28 8.98 -0.88
CA SER A 11 8.36 8.92 -1.86
C SER A 11 7.84 8.56 -3.26
N GLY A 12 6.87 7.63 -3.35
CA GLY A 12 6.21 7.27 -4.60
C GLY A 12 5.49 8.47 -5.23
N ILE A 13 4.75 9.24 -4.42
CA ILE A 13 4.05 10.45 -4.89
C ILE A 13 5.05 11.52 -5.33
N GLN A 14 6.08 11.82 -4.52
CA GLN A 14 7.11 12.81 -4.84
C GLN A 14 7.86 12.43 -6.14
N ASN A 15 8.22 11.16 -6.31
CA ASN A 15 8.88 10.67 -7.52
C ASN A 15 7.96 10.74 -8.74
N LEU A 16 6.68 10.42 -8.57
CA LEU A 16 5.70 10.52 -9.64
C LEU A 16 5.57 11.97 -10.13
N PHE A 17 5.37 12.93 -9.23
CA PHE A 17 5.29 14.35 -9.63
C PHE A 17 6.59 14.89 -10.22
N LYS A 18 7.75 14.39 -9.77
CA LYS A 18 9.05 14.76 -10.36
C LYS A 18 9.16 14.28 -11.81
N GLN A 19 8.70 13.06 -12.11
CA GLN A 19 8.78 12.47 -13.44
C GLN A 19 7.64 12.90 -14.37
N GLN A 20 6.46 13.14 -13.80
CA GLN A 20 5.22 13.49 -14.49
C GLN A 20 4.50 14.64 -13.76
N PRO A 21 5.00 15.89 -13.88
CA PRO A 21 4.47 17.05 -13.14
C PRO A 21 3.00 17.39 -13.43
N ASP A 22 2.46 16.89 -14.54
CA ASP A 22 1.11 17.14 -15.03
C ASP A 22 0.17 15.94 -14.89
N VAL A 23 0.56 14.89 -14.16
CA VAL A 23 -0.24 13.64 -14.00
C VAL A 23 -1.68 13.87 -13.48
N LEU A 24 -1.92 14.96 -12.74
CA LEU A 24 -3.24 15.36 -12.23
C LEU A 24 -3.86 16.56 -12.97
N LYS A 25 -3.23 17.07 -14.04
CA LYS A 25 -3.81 18.17 -14.82
C LYS A 25 -4.95 17.64 -15.68
N LYS A 26 -6.09 18.30 -15.60
CA LYS A 26 -7.23 18.03 -16.48
C LYS A 26 -6.85 18.40 -17.91
N THR A 27 -6.91 17.44 -18.82
CA THR A 27 -6.80 17.72 -20.25
C THR A 27 -8.18 17.81 -20.85
N THR A 28 -8.32 18.51 -21.97
CA THR A 28 -9.57 18.56 -22.76
C THR A 28 -10.00 17.19 -23.31
N ARG A 29 -9.13 16.17 -23.20
CA ARG A 29 -9.32 14.82 -23.76
C ARG A 29 -9.67 13.76 -22.72
N THR A 30 -9.31 13.95 -21.44
CA THR A 30 -9.54 12.94 -20.40
C THR A 30 -9.97 13.60 -19.08
N GLY A 31 -11.21 13.32 -18.64
CA GLY A 31 -11.69 13.72 -17.31
C GLY A 31 -11.16 12.84 -16.15
N MET A 32 -10.49 11.73 -16.46
CA MET A 32 -10.08 10.68 -15.50
C MET A 32 -8.71 10.93 -14.88
N THR A 33 -8.54 12.08 -14.22
CA THR A 33 -7.28 12.48 -13.58
C THR A 33 -6.94 11.59 -12.37
N GLU A 34 -7.92 11.26 -11.54
CA GLU A 34 -7.74 10.39 -10.36
C GLU A 34 -7.32 8.97 -10.74
N TRP A 35 -7.97 8.38 -11.74
CA TRP A 35 -7.65 7.03 -12.19
C TRP A 35 -6.24 6.95 -12.81
N ASN A 36 -5.89 7.91 -13.66
CA ASN A 36 -4.54 7.98 -14.25
C ASN A 36 -3.49 8.13 -13.16
N PHE A 37 -3.71 9.04 -12.20
CA PHE A 37 -2.81 9.21 -11.07
C PHE A 37 -2.68 7.93 -10.25
N GLY A 38 -3.79 7.26 -9.90
CA GLY A 38 -3.79 5.98 -9.20
C GLY A 38 -2.98 4.91 -9.93
N ARG A 39 -3.12 4.82 -11.25
CA ARG A 39 -2.36 3.88 -12.09
C ARG A 39 -0.85 4.09 -12.04
N HIS A 40 -0.42 5.32 -12.25
CA HIS A 40 0.99 5.64 -12.22
C HIS A 40 1.56 5.53 -10.80
N LEU A 41 0.79 5.94 -9.80
CA LEU A 41 1.18 5.85 -8.40
C LEU A 41 1.33 4.39 -7.94
N ALA A 42 0.40 3.49 -8.31
CA ALA A 42 0.51 2.06 -8.02
C ALA A 42 1.81 1.47 -8.58
N SER A 43 2.18 1.86 -9.80
CA SER A 43 3.41 1.44 -10.47
C SER A 43 4.67 1.96 -9.76
N GLU A 44 4.65 3.21 -9.27
CA GLU A 44 5.76 3.75 -8.46
C GLU A 44 5.90 3.03 -7.12
N ILE A 45 4.80 2.83 -6.38
CA ILE A 45 4.81 2.14 -5.09
C ILE A 45 5.27 0.68 -5.23
N ALA A 46 4.89 0.00 -6.32
CA ALA A 46 5.30 -1.37 -6.58
C ALA A 46 6.81 -1.57 -6.67
N LYS A 47 7.59 -0.51 -6.99
CA LYS A 47 9.05 -0.58 -6.97
C LYS A 47 9.61 -0.74 -5.55
N TYR A 48 8.92 -0.21 -4.54
CA TYR A 48 9.26 -0.31 -3.13
C TYR A 48 8.74 -1.60 -2.49
N ILE A 49 7.56 -2.06 -2.90
CA ILE A 49 6.89 -3.25 -2.36
C ILE A 49 6.83 -4.35 -3.43
N PHE A 50 7.97 -4.60 -4.08
CA PHE A 50 8.08 -5.50 -5.24
C PHE A 50 7.70 -6.96 -4.95
N TRP A 51 7.65 -7.34 -3.67
CA TRP A 51 7.35 -8.69 -3.20
C TRP A 51 5.85 -8.97 -3.10
N LEU A 52 4.99 -7.99 -3.40
CA LEU A 52 3.54 -8.16 -3.47
C LEU A 52 3.02 -7.96 -4.88
N ASN A 53 1.85 -8.54 -5.15
CA ASN A 53 1.05 -8.14 -6.28
C ASN A 53 0.37 -6.81 -5.97
N HIS A 54 0.13 -6.00 -6.99
CA HIS A 54 -0.76 -4.86 -6.90
C HIS A 54 -1.86 -4.97 -7.94
N ASP A 55 -3.04 -4.51 -7.56
CA ASP A 55 -4.22 -4.49 -8.42
C ASP A 55 -5.02 -3.22 -8.16
N MET A 56 -5.76 -2.77 -9.18
CA MET A 56 -6.61 -1.59 -9.10
C MET A 56 -8.06 -1.94 -9.46
N ASP A 57 -9.01 -1.17 -8.92
CA ASP A 57 -10.43 -1.24 -9.27
C ASP A 57 -11.06 -2.64 -9.17
N ILE A 58 -10.51 -3.51 -8.32
CA ILE A 58 -11.05 -4.86 -8.15
C ILE A 58 -12.37 -4.80 -7.39
N THR A 59 -13.43 -5.29 -8.03
CA THR A 59 -14.74 -5.42 -7.39
C THR A 59 -14.70 -6.55 -6.36
N LYS A 60 -14.91 -6.19 -5.09
CA LYS A 60 -15.08 -7.18 -4.01
C LYS A 60 -16.58 -7.52 -3.91
N ARG A 61 -16.98 -8.61 -4.59
CA ARG A 61 -18.41 -9.01 -4.74
C ARG A 61 -19.13 -9.18 -3.41
N HIS A 62 -18.44 -9.65 -2.38
CA HIS A 62 -18.99 -9.83 -1.03
C HIS A 62 -19.02 -8.54 -0.18
N HIS A 63 -18.49 -7.42 -0.72
CA HIS A 63 -18.47 -6.11 -0.06
C HIS A 63 -19.30 -5.08 -0.82
N LYS A 64 -20.56 -5.40 -1.12
CA LYS A 64 -21.50 -4.49 -1.81
C LYS A 64 -20.95 -3.96 -3.15
N ASN A 65 -20.11 -4.75 -3.83
CA ASN A 65 -19.40 -4.36 -5.04
C ASN A 65 -18.52 -3.10 -4.90
N ARG A 66 -18.08 -2.77 -3.68
CA ARG A 66 -17.12 -1.68 -3.45
C ARG A 66 -15.79 -2.03 -4.10
N ARG A 67 -15.04 -0.98 -4.45
CA ARG A 67 -13.73 -1.03 -5.08
C ARG A 67 -12.79 -0.13 -4.30
N PRO A 68 -11.65 -0.66 -3.81
CA PRO A 68 -10.53 0.19 -3.45
C PRO A 68 -9.79 0.64 -4.72
N ASP A 69 -9.12 1.78 -4.65
CA ASP A 69 -8.38 2.31 -5.81
C ASP A 69 -7.14 1.48 -6.08
N ILE A 70 -6.37 1.15 -5.02
CA ILE A 70 -5.17 0.31 -5.11
C ILE A 70 -5.14 -0.68 -3.95
N ILE A 71 -4.78 -1.92 -4.24
CA ILE A 71 -4.43 -2.92 -3.23
C ILE A 71 -3.05 -3.51 -3.50
N PHE A 72 -2.33 -3.82 -2.43
CA PHE A 72 -1.13 -4.65 -2.43
C PHE A 72 -1.39 -5.89 -1.59
N HIS A 73 -1.23 -7.06 -2.20
CA HIS A 73 -1.62 -8.34 -1.62
C HIS A 73 -0.90 -9.51 -2.28
N LYS A 74 -1.08 -10.70 -1.70
CA LYS A 74 -0.75 -11.95 -2.39
C LYS A 74 -1.97 -12.48 -3.13
N ARG A 75 -1.94 -12.47 -4.46
CA ARG A 75 -3.03 -13.06 -5.27
C ARG A 75 -3.24 -14.54 -4.90
N GLY A 76 -4.52 -14.91 -4.79
CA GLY A 76 -4.96 -16.27 -4.45
C GLY A 76 -4.98 -16.57 -2.95
N SER A 77 -4.69 -15.60 -2.07
CA SER A 77 -4.75 -15.77 -0.61
C SER A 77 -5.19 -14.49 0.08
N ASN A 78 -6.04 -14.58 1.10
CA ASN A 78 -6.35 -13.45 1.99
C ASN A 78 -5.35 -13.32 3.15
N ALA A 79 -4.48 -14.32 3.35
CA ALA A 79 -3.52 -14.35 4.46
C ALA A 79 -2.39 -13.31 4.33
N LEU A 80 -2.32 -12.59 3.21
CA LEU A 80 -1.42 -11.46 3.03
C LEU A 80 -2.11 -10.33 2.25
N ASN A 81 -3.28 -9.93 2.71
CA ASN A 81 -3.87 -8.65 2.34
C ASN A 81 -3.13 -7.55 3.09
N TYR A 82 -2.17 -6.91 2.42
CA TYR A 82 -1.16 -6.12 3.11
C TYR A 82 -1.53 -4.64 3.21
N LEU A 83 -1.77 -3.97 2.07
CA LEU A 83 -2.05 -2.54 2.02
C LEU A 83 -3.23 -2.27 1.09
N VAL A 84 -4.19 -1.48 1.56
CA VAL A 84 -5.28 -0.91 0.76
C VAL A 84 -5.17 0.61 0.74
N ILE A 85 -5.39 1.22 -0.42
CA ILE A 85 -5.25 2.66 -0.63
C ILE A 85 -6.52 3.22 -1.28
N GLU A 86 -6.99 4.32 -0.73
CA GLU A 86 -8.04 5.17 -1.28
C GLU A 86 -7.44 6.52 -1.66
N ILE A 87 -7.69 6.99 -2.88
CA ILE A 87 -7.16 8.21 -3.46
C ILE A 87 -8.29 9.23 -3.61
N LYS A 88 -7.99 10.48 -3.28
CA LYS A 88 -8.88 11.61 -3.51
C LYS A 88 -8.15 12.83 -4.03
N CYS A 89 -8.82 13.60 -4.88
CA CYS A 89 -8.41 14.97 -5.20
C CYS A 89 -9.09 16.04 -4.34
N THR A 90 -9.92 15.66 -3.35
CA THR A 90 -10.66 16.61 -2.49
C THR A 90 -10.68 16.18 -1.01
N ASP A 91 -10.78 17.15 -0.11
CA ASP A 91 -10.44 17.02 1.32
C ASP A 91 -11.50 16.38 2.25
N ASN A 92 -12.41 15.54 1.75
CA ASN A 92 -13.43 14.92 2.61
C ASN A 92 -12.91 13.65 3.32
N VAL A 93 -12.25 13.83 4.47
CA VAL A 93 -11.50 12.78 5.20
C VAL A 93 -12.38 11.83 6.04
N CYS A 94 -13.49 12.31 6.62
CA CYS A 94 -14.20 11.57 7.67
C CYS A 94 -14.88 10.27 7.17
N ASN A 95 -15.34 10.24 5.91
CA ASN A 95 -15.98 9.05 5.36
C ASN A 95 -14.97 7.96 4.95
N ASP A 96 -13.71 8.32 4.69
CA ASP A 96 -12.71 7.36 4.20
C ASP A 96 -12.14 6.50 5.30
N ILE A 97 -11.94 7.09 6.49
CA ILE A 97 -11.47 6.33 7.64
C ILE A 97 -12.46 5.22 7.95
N LYS A 98 -13.76 5.51 7.88
CA LYS A 98 -14.81 4.50 8.06
C LYS A 98 -14.78 3.46 6.94
N LYS A 99 -14.72 3.88 5.67
CA LYS A 99 -14.63 2.97 4.51
C LYS A 99 -13.43 2.01 4.66
N ILE A 100 -12.24 2.55 4.88
CA ILE A 100 -11.00 1.79 5.01
C ILE A 100 -11.06 0.83 6.20
N LYS A 101 -11.38 1.34 7.38
CA LYS A 101 -11.37 0.52 8.61
C LYS A 101 -12.47 -0.54 8.61
N MET A 102 -13.68 -0.19 8.17
CA MET A 102 -14.83 -1.10 8.24
C MET A 102 -14.92 -2.05 7.05
N ASP A 103 -14.66 -1.57 5.83
CA ASP A 103 -14.87 -2.41 4.64
C ASP A 103 -13.63 -3.23 4.28
N TRP A 104 -12.43 -2.69 4.50
CA TRP A 104 -11.19 -3.30 4.00
C TRP A 104 -10.34 -3.93 5.09
N MET A 105 -10.15 -3.23 6.22
CA MET A 105 -9.34 -3.73 7.33
C MET A 105 -10.15 -4.60 8.31
N GLY A 106 -11.47 -4.69 8.13
CA GLY A 106 -12.37 -5.51 8.95
C GLY A 106 -12.32 -7.00 8.64
N ASP A 107 -13.19 -7.75 9.30
CA ASP A 107 -13.12 -9.20 9.50
C ASP A 107 -13.23 -10.09 8.25
N ASP A 108 -13.53 -9.55 7.08
CA ASP A 108 -13.62 -10.36 5.86
C ASP A 108 -12.34 -10.31 5.01
N LEU A 109 -11.73 -9.12 4.92
CA LEU A 109 -10.57 -8.88 4.04
C LEU A 109 -9.28 -8.68 4.82
N HIS A 110 -9.34 -8.25 6.08
CA HIS A 110 -8.19 -8.17 6.98
C HIS A 110 -6.96 -7.47 6.37
N TYR A 111 -7.16 -6.39 5.60
CA TYR A 111 -6.01 -5.61 5.13
C TYR A 111 -5.23 -5.08 6.34
N ARG A 112 -3.95 -5.46 6.43
CA ARG A 112 -3.11 -5.12 7.58
C ARG A 112 -2.92 -3.61 7.73
N PHE A 113 -2.74 -2.91 6.62
CA PHE A 113 -2.59 -1.47 6.56
C PHE A 113 -3.62 -0.86 5.62
N GLY A 114 -4.11 0.31 6.00
CA GLY A 114 -4.94 1.15 5.14
C GLY A 114 -4.28 2.49 4.88
N SER A 115 -4.59 3.14 3.76
CA SER A 115 -4.14 4.51 3.52
C SER A 115 -5.18 5.34 2.77
N SER A 116 -5.27 6.61 3.16
CA SER A 116 -5.97 7.65 2.41
C SER A 116 -4.93 8.62 1.86
N ILE A 117 -4.95 8.84 0.55
CA ILE A 117 -4.07 9.76 -0.16
C ILE A 117 -4.92 10.89 -0.72
N ILE A 118 -4.58 12.12 -0.35
CA ILE A 118 -5.16 13.32 -0.92
C ILE A 118 -4.06 14.02 -1.69
N ALA A 119 -4.24 14.24 -2.98
CA ALA A 119 -3.24 14.91 -3.82
C ALA A 119 -3.91 15.89 -4.79
N ASN A 120 -3.21 16.95 -5.17
CA ASN A 120 -3.73 17.94 -6.12
C ASN A 120 -2.74 18.23 -7.26
N SER A 121 -3.20 18.98 -8.26
CA SER A 121 -2.42 19.28 -9.47
C SER A 121 -1.20 20.17 -9.25
N ASN A 122 -1.02 20.76 -8.06
CA ASN A 122 0.15 21.56 -7.71
C ASN A 122 1.28 20.70 -7.15
N GLY A 123 1.08 19.39 -7.01
CA GLY A 123 2.03 18.48 -6.37
C GLY A 123 1.88 18.40 -4.86
N ASP A 124 0.89 19.09 -4.29
CA ASP A 124 0.62 18.98 -2.87
C ASP A 124 -0.09 17.67 -2.54
N PHE A 125 0.29 17.06 -1.42
CA PHE A 125 -0.33 15.83 -0.97
C PHE A 125 -0.32 15.65 0.54
N LYS A 126 -1.25 14.82 1.01
CA LYS A 126 -1.36 14.29 2.36
C LYS A 126 -1.61 12.79 2.28
N VAL A 127 -0.77 12.01 2.96
CA VAL A 127 -0.93 10.56 3.13
C VAL A 127 -1.27 10.30 4.57
N THR A 128 -2.41 9.68 4.84
CA THR A 128 -2.73 9.13 6.15
C THR A 128 -2.60 7.62 6.07
N VAL A 129 -1.76 7.01 6.90
CA VAL A 129 -1.61 5.55 7.00
C VAL A 129 -2.27 5.08 8.29
N PHE A 130 -3.01 3.97 8.21
CA PHE A 130 -3.73 3.35 9.32
C PHE A 130 -3.15 1.97 9.61
N TYR A 131 -2.98 1.68 10.90
CA TYR A 131 -2.66 0.35 11.40
C TYR A 131 -3.40 0.14 12.72
N LYS A 132 -4.30 -0.84 12.77
CA LYS A 132 -5.19 -1.08 13.92
C LYS A 132 -5.89 0.22 14.35
N ASN A 133 -5.66 0.67 15.59
CA ASN A 133 -6.23 1.89 16.16
C ASN A 133 -5.34 3.13 16.00
N SER A 134 -4.16 2.97 15.39
CA SER A 134 -3.17 4.04 15.19
C SER A 134 -3.21 4.57 13.76
N TYR A 135 -2.76 5.82 13.60
CA TYR A 135 -2.53 6.42 12.30
C TYR A 135 -1.35 7.39 12.33
N GLU A 136 -0.72 7.59 11.17
CA GLU A 136 0.31 8.62 10.98
C GLU A 136 0.04 9.40 9.67
N VAL A 137 0.44 10.67 9.65
CA VAL A 137 0.22 11.58 8.52
C VAL A 137 1.55 12.03 7.95
N PHE A 138 1.66 11.99 6.62
CA PHE A 138 2.83 12.37 5.85
C PHE A 138 2.42 13.39 4.79
N SER A 139 3.35 14.25 4.40
CA SER A 139 3.12 15.30 3.40
C SER A 139 4.38 15.48 2.55
N GLN A 140 4.44 16.56 1.77
CA GLN A 140 5.57 16.92 0.90
C GLN A 140 6.88 17.09 1.67
N SER A 141 6.82 17.39 2.97
CA SER A 141 8.00 17.51 3.84
C SER A 141 8.52 16.17 4.37
N ALA A 142 7.82 15.06 4.10
CA ALA A 142 8.29 13.74 4.47
C ALA A 142 9.62 13.44 3.75
N GLN A 143 10.55 12.85 4.50
CA GLN A 143 11.84 12.43 3.97
C GLN A 143 11.63 11.35 2.90
N THR A 144 12.21 11.57 1.72
CA THR A 144 12.25 10.58 0.65
C THR A 144 13.13 9.42 1.06
N ILE A 145 12.68 8.21 0.75
CA ILE A 145 13.50 7.00 0.83
C ILE A 145 13.91 6.56 -0.57
N GLU A 146 15.14 6.07 -0.68
CA GLU A 146 15.65 5.49 -1.92
C GLU A 146 14.92 4.18 -2.23
N LEU A 147 14.87 3.84 -3.52
CA LEU A 147 14.47 2.50 -3.92
C LEU A 147 15.43 1.46 -3.31
N PRO A 148 14.91 0.33 -2.83
CA PRO A 148 15.75 -0.71 -2.25
C PRO A 148 16.77 -1.22 -3.26
N LYS A 149 18.06 -1.14 -2.92
CA LYS A 149 19.15 -1.74 -3.69
C LYS A 149 19.22 -3.21 -3.33
N ILE A 150 18.59 -4.05 -4.16
CA ILE A 150 18.44 -5.48 -3.91
C ILE A 150 18.80 -6.28 -5.17
N SER A 151 19.55 -7.36 -4.99
CA SER A 151 19.90 -8.26 -6.08
C SER A 151 18.70 -9.10 -6.54
N GLU A 152 18.74 -9.62 -7.77
CA GLU A 152 17.64 -10.44 -8.28
C GLU A 152 17.43 -11.72 -7.46
N SER A 153 18.52 -12.36 -7.00
CA SER A 153 18.44 -13.54 -6.13
C SER A 153 17.76 -13.23 -4.79
N GLU A 154 18.05 -12.07 -4.18
CA GLU A 154 17.38 -11.64 -2.96
C GLU A 154 15.90 -11.31 -3.21
N LYS A 155 15.55 -10.67 -4.34
CA LYS A 155 14.13 -10.46 -4.70
C LYS A 155 13.38 -11.78 -4.81
N GLN A 156 13.97 -12.79 -5.46
CA GLN A 156 13.37 -14.12 -5.58
C GLN A 156 13.19 -14.78 -4.21
N HIS A 157 14.09 -14.54 -3.25
CA HIS A 157 13.91 -15.00 -1.88
C HIS A 157 12.68 -14.36 -1.22
N PHE A 158 12.48 -13.05 -1.34
CA PHE A 158 11.26 -12.40 -0.83
C PHE A 158 10.00 -12.99 -1.47
N ILE A 159 10.00 -13.16 -2.79
CA ILE A 159 8.87 -13.75 -3.53
C ILE A 159 8.59 -15.18 -3.07
N SER A 160 9.63 -15.99 -2.87
CA SER A 160 9.50 -17.36 -2.36
C SER A 160 8.88 -17.39 -0.96
N LEU A 161 9.32 -16.51 -0.06
CA LEU A 161 8.76 -16.42 1.30
C LEU A 161 7.28 -16.02 1.28
N VAL A 162 6.92 -15.06 0.43
CA VAL A 162 5.52 -14.66 0.22
C VAL A 162 4.68 -15.79 -0.38
N ASN A 163 5.26 -16.60 -1.27
CA ASN A 163 4.57 -17.74 -1.85
C ASN A 163 4.28 -18.85 -0.81
N GLN A 164 5.11 -19.00 0.22
CA GLN A 164 4.83 -19.95 1.32
C GLN A 164 3.52 -19.64 2.05
N ILE A 165 3.12 -18.37 2.14
CA ILE A 165 1.83 -17.96 2.72
C ILE A 165 0.64 -18.50 1.92
N SER A 166 0.80 -18.78 0.62
CA SER A 166 -0.29 -19.36 -0.18
C SER A 166 -0.52 -20.85 0.13
N TYR A 167 0.51 -21.58 0.54
CA TYR A 167 0.42 -23.02 0.81
C TYR A 167 -0.12 -23.34 2.20
N ALA A 168 0.21 -22.53 3.21
CA ALA A 168 -0.27 -22.76 4.57
C ALA A 168 -1.77 -22.43 4.76
N GLY A 169 -2.31 -21.42 4.04
CA GLY A 169 -3.72 -21.02 4.17
C GLY A 169 -4.72 -21.95 3.45
N GLN A 170 -4.24 -22.81 2.54
CA GLN A 170 -5.07 -23.81 1.86
C GLN A 170 -5.30 -25.07 2.71
N ASN A 171 -4.41 -25.38 3.66
CA ASN A 171 -4.47 -26.61 4.45
C ASN A 171 -5.03 -26.38 5.87
N ASP A 172 -5.00 -25.16 6.40
CA ASP A 172 -5.58 -24.83 7.70
C ASP A 172 -5.95 -23.34 7.73
N HIS A 173 -7.25 -23.04 7.81
CA HIS A 173 -7.77 -21.66 7.88
C HIS A 173 -7.33 -20.91 9.16
N ASN A 174 -6.76 -21.63 10.14
CA ASN A 174 -6.22 -21.07 11.38
C ASN A 174 -4.70 -21.26 11.52
N ALA A 175 -3.99 -21.67 10.45
CA ALA A 175 -2.53 -21.74 10.49
C ALA A 175 -1.99 -20.39 10.97
N ASN A 176 -1.18 -20.42 12.04
CA ASN A 176 -0.64 -19.22 12.66
C ASN A 176 0.39 -18.55 11.74
N MET A 177 -0.10 -17.80 10.75
CA MET A 177 0.68 -17.10 9.72
C MET A 177 1.58 -15.99 10.29
N SER A 178 1.37 -15.62 11.56
CA SER A 178 2.13 -14.58 12.25
C SER A 178 3.64 -14.83 12.20
N ALA A 179 4.08 -16.09 12.18
CA ALA A 179 5.50 -16.44 12.08
C ALA A 179 6.10 -16.07 10.72
N VAL A 180 5.37 -16.31 9.62
CA VAL A 180 5.83 -15.98 8.27
C VAL A 180 5.71 -14.48 8.01
N GLU A 181 4.62 -13.85 8.44
CA GLU A 181 4.46 -12.39 8.38
C GLU A 181 5.59 -11.68 9.14
N ARG A 182 5.93 -12.15 10.34
CA ARG A 182 7.05 -11.61 11.12
C ARG A 182 8.39 -11.76 10.41
N GLN A 183 8.63 -12.88 9.72
CA GLN A 183 9.84 -13.06 8.92
C GLN A 183 9.90 -12.10 7.73
N ILE A 184 8.77 -11.86 7.06
CA ILE A 184 8.67 -10.86 6.00
C ILE A 184 8.99 -9.47 6.56
N ASP A 185 8.35 -9.09 7.67
CA ASP A 185 8.58 -7.78 8.30
C ASP A 185 10.05 -7.58 8.67
N GLN A 186 10.68 -8.57 9.29
CA GLN A 186 12.11 -8.51 9.64
C GLN A 186 13.00 -8.30 8.41
N LYS A 187 12.72 -9.02 7.32
CA LYS A 187 13.46 -8.86 6.06
C LYS A 187 13.20 -7.49 5.42
N VAL A 188 11.96 -7.01 5.42
CA VAL A 188 11.61 -5.68 4.90
C VAL A 188 12.30 -4.59 5.73
N CYS A 189 12.27 -4.67 7.05
CA CYS A 189 12.96 -3.71 7.91
C CYS A 189 14.46 -3.70 7.64
N LYS A 190 15.10 -4.88 7.55
CA LYS A 190 16.52 -4.98 7.19
C LYS A 190 16.81 -4.36 5.82
N LEU A 191 15.96 -4.60 4.83
CA LEU A 191 16.09 -4.05 3.47
C LEU A 191 16.09 -2.52 3.47
N TYR A 192 15.28 -1.91 4.34
CA TYR A 192 15.17 -0.46 4.47
C TYR A 192 16.05 0.14 5.57
N GLY A 193 16.95 -0.65 6.16
CA GLY A 193 17.85 -0.18 7.23
C GLY A 193 17.13 0.22 8.53
N LEU A 194 15.90 -0.25 8.74
CA LEU A 194 15.13 0.03 9.94
C LEU A 194 15.59 -0.83 11.12
N THR A 195 15.55 -0.26 12.31
CA THR A 195 15.87 -0.96 13.56
C THR A 195 14.67 -1.74 14.09
N GLU A 196 14.89 -2.76 14.92
CA GLU A 196 13.80 -3.57 15.50
C GLU A 196 12.78 -2.73 16.29
N ARG A 197 13.17 -1.56 16.83
CA ARG A 197 12.25 -0.65 17.53
C ARG A 197 11.16 -0.07 16.61
N GLU A 198 11.42 0.01 15.30
CA GLU A 198 10.47 0.51 14.30
C GLU A 198 9.52 -0.59 13.79
N VAL A 199 9.78 -1.86 14.16
CA VAL A 199 8.98 -3.04 13.83
C VAL A 199 7.73 -3.12 14.72
N PHE A 200 7.82 -2.71 15.99
CA PHE A 200 6.82 -3.00 17.04
C PHE A 200 5.90 -1.83 17.43
N ILE A 201 5.92 -0.72 16.69
CA ILE A 201 4.95 0.38 16.81
C ILE A 201 3.88 0.27 15.71
#